data_AF-A0A6I3X7L4-F1
#
_entry.id   AF-A0A6I3X7L4-F1
#
_cell.length_a   1.000
_cell.length_b   1.000
_cell.length_c   1.000
_cell.angle_alpha   90.00
_cell.angle_beta   90.00
_cell.angle_gamma   90.00
#
_symmetry.space_group_name_H-M   'P 1'
#
loop_
_entity.id
_entity.type
_entity.pdbx_description
1 polymer ?
#
loop_
_entity_poly.entity_id
_entity_poly.type
_entity_poly.pdbx_seq_one_letter_code
_entity_poly.pdbx_strand_id
1 'polypeptide(L)'
;MGRKILFITTDQQRFDTIGINGGIYSRTPVVDQLAREGIRYTRAQPASVVCMPSRSSMLTGQFPSKHGAWMNGVPLRVDAPSVAAALHDEGYKTSIIGKAHFEPFLDVFGKFTENSLSSLGVPTVEQPWY
;
A
#
# COMPACT_ATOMS: atom_id res chain seq x y z
N MET A 1 -2.85 23.50 -12.91
CA MET A 1 -2.86 22.65 -11.70
C MET A 1 -2.70 21.21 -12.14
N GLY A 2 -1.65 20.49 -11.70
CA GLY A 2 -1.42 19.11 -12.11
C GLY A 2 -2.54 18.15 -11.65
N ARG A 3 -2.67 17.00 -12.31
CA ARG A 3 -3.62 15.95 -11.90
C ARG A 3 -3.26 15.47 -10.48
N LYS A 4 -4.26 15.05 -9.72
CA LYS A 4 -4.07 14.43 -8.40
C LYS A 4 -4.17 12.91 -8.55
N ILE A 5 -3.40 12.19 -7.75
CA ILE A 5 -3.35 10.72 -7.77
C ILE A 5 -3.85 10.24 -6.42
N LEU A 6 -4.83 9.34 -6.43
CA LEU A 6 -5.30 8.64 -5.24
C LEU A 6 -5.11 7.14 -5.47
N PHE A 7 -4.17 6.55 -4.74
CA PHE A 7 -3.91 5.11 -4.81
C PHE A 7 -4.60 4.41 -3.64
N ILE A 8 -5.74 3.78 -3.91
CA ILE A 8 -6.57 3.11 -2.91
C ILE A 8 -6.26 1.62 -2.91
N THR A 9 -6.03 1.05 -1.73
CA THR A 9 -5.90 -0.38 -1.53
C THR A 9 -6.84 -0.86 -0.42
N THR A 10 -7.33 -2.08 -0.53
CA THR A 10 -8.09 -2.77 0.51
C THR A 10 -7.33 -4.03 0.90
N ASP A 11 -7.21 -4.31 2.20
CA ASP A 11 -6.55 -5.53 2.66
C ASP A 11 -7.49 -6.73 2.51
N GLN A 12 -6.97 -7.85 1.99
CA GLN A 12 -7.69 -9.12 1.87
C GLN A 12 -9.01 -9.11 1.06
N GLN A 13 -9.25 -8.11 0.20
CA GLN A 13 -10.43 -8.09 -0.66
C GLN A 13 -10.33 -9.14 -1.78
N ARG A 14 -11.31 -10.03 -1.85
CA ARG A 14 -11.45 -10.96 -2.98
C ARG A 14 -12.03 -10.26 -4.20
N PHE A 15 -11.63 -10.71 -5.38
CA PHE A 15 -12.14 -10.17 -6.65
C PHE A 15 -13.67 -10.31 -6.79
N ASP A 16 -14.21 -11.43 -6.33
CA ASP A 16 -15.62 -11.82 -6.45
C ASP A 16 -16.53 -11.26 -5.34
N THR A 17 -16.02 -10.38 -4.48
CA THR A 17 -16.86 -9.63 -3.52
C THR A 17 -17.30 -8.27 -4.04
N ILE A 18 -16.89 -7.88 -5.26
CA ILE A 18 -17.30 -6.63 -5.89
C ILE A 18 -18.45 -6.91 -6.88
N GLY A 19 -19.51 -6.11 -6.83
CA GLY A 19 -20.73 -6.28 -7.63
C GLY A 19 -20.46 -6.34 -9.13
N ILE A 20 -19.66 -5.42 -9.68
CA ILE A 20 -19.29 -5.41 -11.11
C ILE A 20 -18.50 -6.66 -11.56
N ASN A 21 -17.96 -7.43 -10.62
CA ASN A 21 -17.25 -8.68 -10.87
C ASN A 21 -18.13 -9.93 -10.66
N GLY A 22 -19.44 -9.75 -10.44
CA GLY A 22 -20.39 -10.85 -10.21
C GLY A 22 -20.61 -11.18 -8.73
N GLY A 23 -20.12 -10.36 -7.80
CA GLY A 23 -20.38 -10.54 -6.38
C GLY A 23 -21.84 -10.31 -6.02
N ILE A 24 -22.44 -11.23 -5.26
CA ILE A 24 -23.85 -11.18 -4.86
C ILE A 24 -24.08 -10.80 -3.39
N TYR A 25 -23.03 -10.88 -2.57
CA TYR A 25 -23.14 -10.70 -1.11
C TYR A 25 -22.90 -9.25 -0.66
N SER A 26 -22.04 -8.51 -1.36
CA SER A 26 -21.69 -7.13 -1.00
C SER A 26 -22.32 -6.13 -1.96
N ARG A 27 -22.78 -5.00 -1.44
CA ARG A 27 -23.26 -3.87 -2.24
C ARG A 27 -22.13 -2.87 -2.43
N THR A 28 -21.60 -2.76 -3.65
CA THR A 28 -20.43 -1.90 -3.97
C THR A 28 -20.72 -0.82 -5.03
N PRO A 29 -21.84 -0.07 -4.94
CA PRO A 29 -22.28 0.80 -6.03
C PRO A 29 -21.26 1.88 -6.45
N VAL A 30 -20.50 2.41 -5.49
CA VAL A 30 -19.47 3.44 -5.77
C VAL A 30 -18.29 2.85 -6.55
N VAL A 31 -17.82 1.66 -6.16
CA VAL A 31 -16.73 0.97 -6.87
C VAL A 31 -17.21 0.50 -8.25
N ASP A 32 -18.45 0.02 -8.33
CA ASP A 32 -19.06 -0.41 -9.59
C ASP A 32 -19.17 0.77 -10.57
N GLN A 33 -19.55 1.95 -10.09
CA GLN A 33 -19.58 3.17 -10.90
C GLN A 33 -18.19 3.58 -11.38
N LEU A 34 -17.20 3.63 -10.48
CA LEU A 34 -15.81 3.92 -10.84
C LEU A 34 -15.29 2.98 -11.93
N ALA A 35 -15.63 1.70 -11.84
CA ALA A 35 -15.24 0.70 -12.82
C ALA A 35 -15.96 0.82 -14.17
N ARG A 36 -17.18 1.36 -14.21
CA ARG A 36 -17.95 1.62 -15.45
C ARG A 36 -17.45 2.87 -16.18
N GLU A 37 -17.01 3.88 -15.44
CA GLU A 37 -16.52 5.15 -15.98
C GLU A 37 -15.01 5.12 -16.30
N GLY A 38 -14.30 4.12 -15.80
CA GLY A 38 -12.85 3.97 -15.95
C GLY A 38 -12.43 2.68 -16.66
N ILE A 39 -11.22 2.22 -16.33
CA ILE A 39 -10.64 0.97 -16.81
C ILE A 39 -10.71 -0.08 -15.71
N ARG A 40 -11.22 -1.25 -16.03
CA ARG A 40 -11.29 -2.40 -15.12
C ARG A 40 -10.46 -3.56 -15.65
N TYR A 41 -9.50 -4.01 -14.85
CA TYR A 41 -8.71 -5.21 -15.13
C TYR A 41 -9.39 -6.43 -14.52
N THR A 42 -9.72 -7.42 -15.35
CA THR A 42 -10.32 -8.71 -14.92
C THR A 42 -9.28 -9.77 -14.60
N ARG A 43 -8.00 -9.50 -14.87
CA ARG A 43 -6.85 -10.36 -14.57
C ARG A 43 -5.70 -9.51 -14.03
N ALA A 44 -5.85 -9.03 -12.79
CA ALA A 44 -4.76 -8.45 -12.01
C ALA A 44 -4.38 -9.44 -10.91
N GLN A 45 -3.11 -9.84 -10.87
CA GLN A 45 -2.58 -10.81 -9.90
C GLN A 45 -1.50 -10.13 -9.04
N PRO A 46 -1.51 -10.32 -7.72
CA PRO A 46 -0.46 -9.79 -6.88
C PRO A 46 0.83 -10.60 -7.07
N ALA A 47 1.99 -9.95 -6.91
CA ALA A 47 3.29 -10.62 -6.94
C ALA A 47 3.50 -11.56 -5.73
N SER A 48 2.70 -11.40 -4.68
CA SER A 48 2.63 -12.30 -3.51
C SER A 48 1.25 -12.27 -2.89
N VAL A 49 0.83 -13.39 -2.30
CA VAL A 49 -0.44 -13.52 -1.56
C VAL A 49 -0.31 -13.13 -0.07
N VAL A 50 0.87 -12.64 0.34
CA VAL A 50 1.18 -12.22 1.72
C VAL A 50 1.30 -10.69 1.79
N CYS A 51 0.86 -10.10 2.89
CA CYS A 51 0.67 -8.65 3.03
C CYS A 51 1.93 -7.81 2.75
N MET A 52 3.01 -7.97 3.53
CA MET A 52 4.22 -7.14 3.37
C MET A 52 4.89 -7.31 1.99
N PRO A 53 5.08 -8.54 1.46
CA PRO A 53 5.64 -8.72 0.13
C PRO A 53 4.77 -8.11 -0.97
N SER A 54 3.45 -8.30 -0.92
CA SER A 54 2.51 -7.74 -1.91
C SER A 54 2.55 -6.21 -1.93
N ARG A 55 2.54 -5.58 -0.75
CA ARG A 55 2.63 -4.13 -0.59
C ARG A 55 3.99 -3.58 -1.05
N SER A 56 5.06 -4.29 -0.73
CA SER A 56 6.41 -3.95 -1.19
C SER A 56 6.50 -3.99 -2.71
N SER A 57 5.90 -4.97 -3.36
CA SER A 57 5.85 -5.03 -4.83
C SER A 57 5.05 -3.88 -5.43
N MET A 58 3.90 -3.50 -4.83
CA MET A 58 3.12 -2.34 -5.26
C MET A 58 3.89 -1.02 -5.11
N LEU A 59 4.66 -0.86 -4.03
CA LEU A 59 5.43 0.35 -3.77
C LEU A 59 6.65 0.49 -4.69
N THR A 60 7.38 -0.61 -4.88
CA THR A 60 8.68 -0.63 -5.57
C THR A 60 8.57 -0.88 -7.07
N GLY A 61 7.46 -1.45 -7.54
CA GLY A 61 7.34 -1.97 -8.91
C GLY A 61 8.19 -3.22 -9.17
N GLN A 62 8.67 -3.90 -8.12
CA GLN A 62 9.57 -5.04 -8.23
C GLN A 62 8.92 -6.33 -7.71
N PHE A 63 9.40 -7.50 -8.15
CA PHE A 63 9.02 -8.79 -7.57
C PHE A 63 9.71 -9.03 -6.22
N PRO A 64 9.16 -9.91 -5.35
CA PRO A 64 9.79 -10.29 -4.07
C PRO A 64 11.23 -10.77 -4.19
N SER A 65 11.58 -11.45 -5.28
CA SER A 65 12.94 -11.89 -5.59
C SER A 65 13.93 -10.75 -5.78
N LYS A 66 13.46 -9.54 -6.08
CA LYS A 66 14.29 -8.35 -6.32
C LYS A 66 14.32 -7.42 -5.11
N HIS A 67 13.17 -7.12 -4.50
CA HIS A 67 13.12 -6.20 -3.35
C HIS A 67 13.41 -6.88 -1.99
N GLY A 68 13.39 -8.21 -1.92
CA GLY A 68 13.86 -8.98 -0.76
C GLY A 68 12.90 -9.10 0.42
N ALA A 69 11.74 -8.43 0.40
CA ALA A 69 10.67 -8.63 1.38
C ALA A 69 9.79 -9.82 0.96
N TRP A 70 10.11 -11.03 1.44
CA TRP A 70 9.49 -12.29 0.97
C TRP A 70 8.47 -12.90 1.94
N MET A 71 8.40 -12.43 3.19
CA MET A 71 7.35 -12.79 4.16
C MET A 71 7.03 -11.62 5.09
N ASN A 72 5.93 -11.70 5.83
CA ASN A 72 5.68 -10.77 6.93
C ASN A 72 6.78 -10.90 7.98
N GLY A 73 7.28 -9.79 8.49
CA GLY A 73 8.42 -9.74 9.42
C GLY A 73 9.77 -9.52 8.75
N VAL A 74 9.88 -9.69 7.43
CA VAL A 74 11.09 -9.31 6.67
C VAL A 74 10.89 -7.88 6.14
N PRO A 75 11.59 -6.88 6.70
CA PRO A 75 11.38 -5.48 6.31
C PRO A 75 11.79 -5.24 4.87
N LEU A 76 11.10 -4.31 4.22
CA LEU A 76 11.61 -3.71 3.00
C LEU A 76 12.87 -2.89 3.34
N ARG A 77 13.87 -2.90 2.45
CA ARG A 77 15.07 -2.09 2.66
C ARG A 77 14.71 -0.61 2.61
N VAL A 78 15.34 0.19 3.48
CA VAL A 78 15.12 1.65 3.55
C VAL A 78 15.51 2.40 2.28
N ASP A 79 16.40 1.82 1.46
CA ASP A 79 16.87 2.35 0.18
C ASP A 79 16.11 1.78 -1.03
N ALA A 80 15.03 1.03 -0.80
CA ALA A 80 14.22 0.48 -1.88
C ALA A 80 13.54 1.62 -2.67
N PRO A 81 13.42 1.49 -4.01
CA PRO A 81 12.71 2.48 -4.80
C PRO A 81 11.24 2.52 -4.38
N SER A 82 10.62 3.69 -4.51
CA SER A 82 9.23 3.89 -4.13
C SER A 82 8.54 4.76 -5.17
N VAL A 83 7.33 4.37 -5.59
CA VAL A 83 6.47 5.19 -6.44
C VAL A 83 6.16 6.54 -5.78
N ALA A 84 6.13 6.61 -4.45
CA ALA A 84 5.95 7.87 -3.74
C ALA A 84 7.19 8.76 -3.88
N ALA A 85 8.40 8.21 -3.75
CA ALA A 85 9.63 8.97 -3.97
C ALA A 85 9.75 9.46 -5.42
N ALA A 86 9.47 8.59 -6.39
CA ALA A 86 9.47 8.97 -7.81
C ALA A 86 8.46 10.08 -8.13
N LEU A 87 7.27 10.06 -7.53
CA LEU A 87 6.30 11.15 -7.67
C LEU A 87 6.76 12.43 -6.95
N HIS A 88 7.41 12.30 -5.79
CA HIS A 88 7.95 13.44 -5.04
C HIS A 88 9.01 14.20 -5.83
N ASP A 89 9.93 13.47 -6.48
CA ASP A 89 10.99 14.04 -7.33
C ASP A 89 10.39 14.83 -8.52
N GLU A 90 9.20 14.45 -8.97
CA GLU A 90 8.41 15.16 -10.01
C GLU A 90 7.51 16.27 -9.44
N GLY A 91 7.69 16.66 -8.18
CA GLY A 91 7.02 17.79 -7.54
C GLY A 91 5.64 17.47 -6.93
N TYR A 92 5.26 16.19 -6.80
CA TYR A 92 4.05 15.81 -6.08
C TYR A 92 4.28 15.83 -4.56
N LYS A 93 3.30 16.35 -3.82
CA LYS A 93 3.20 16.05 -2.39
C LYS A 93 2.63 14.65 -2.23
N THR A 94 3.36 13.77 -1.55
CA THR A 94 2.97 12.38 -1.33
C THR A 94 2.73 12.13 0.14
N SER A 95 1.65 11.44 0.47
CA SER A 95 1.35 11.00 1.83
C SER A 95 0.73 9.61 1.78
N ILE A 96 0.82 8.90 2.91
CA ILE A 96 0.12 7.65 3.14
C ILE A 96 -0.91 7.85 4.24
N ILE A 97 -2.11 7.32 4.03
CA ILE A 97 -3.18 7.34 5.02
C ILE A 97 -3.67 5.90 5.17
N GLY A 98 -3.54 5.35 6.37
CA GLY A 98 -3.90 3.97 6.67
C GLY A 98 -2.69 3.06 6.87
N LYS A 99 -2.76 1.83 6.37
CA LYS A 99 -1.82 0.75 6.68
C LYS A 99 -0.66 0.69 5.68
N ALA A 100 0.55 1.01 6.14
CA ALA A 100 1.79 0.86 5.38
C ALA A 100 2.24 -0.61 5.31
N HIS A 101 2.57 -1.20 6.48
CA HIS A 101 3.01 -2.59 6.63
C HIS A 101 4.27 -2.91 5.80
N PHE A 102 5.30 -2.07 5.94
CA PHE A 102 6.64 -2.28 5.35
C PHE A 102 7.69 -2.72 6.38
N GLU A 103 7.32 -2.67 7.67
CA GLU A 103 8.17 -2.94 8.83
C GLU A 103 7.57 -4.08 9.67
N PRO A 104 8.40 -4.85 10.40
CA PRO A 104 7.93 -5.91 11.28
C PRO A 104 7.18 -5.35 12.49
N PHE A 105 6.20 -6.09 13.01
CA PHE A 105 5.54 -5.73 14.28
C PHE A 105 6.50 -5.74 15.47
N LEU A 106 7.37 -6.75 15.54
CA LEU A 106 8.34 -6.89 16.62
C LEU A 106 9.65 -6.18 16.22
N ASP A 107 9.95 -5.08 16.91
CA ASP A 107 11.18 -4.32 16.76
C ASP A 107 11.90 -4.15 18.11
N VAL A 108 12.52 -5.23 18.57
CA VAL A 108 13.22 -5.27 19.88
C VAL A 108 14.40 -4.28 19.99
N PHE A 109 14.84 -3.71 18.86
CA PHE A 109 15.98 -2.81 18.81
C PHE A 109 15.59 -1.36 18.50
N GLY A 110 14.30 -1.04 18.33
CA GLY A 110 13.84 0.31 18.01
C GLY A 110 14.43 0.86 16.71
N LYS A 111 14.65 0.01 15.71
CA LYS A 111 15.22 0.39 14.40
C LYS A 111 14.22 1.16 13.54
N PHE A 112 12.94 0.96 13.77
CA PHE A 112 11.88 1.42 12.91
C PHE A 112 11.11 2.57 13.55
N THR A 113 10.94 3.64 12.76
CA THR A 113 10.32 4.88 13.26
C THR A 113 8.82 4.65 13.53
N GLU A 114 8.13 3.87 12.69
CA GLU A 114 6.70 3.55 12.89
C GLU A 114 6.49 2.81 14.23
N ASN A 115 7.31 1.79 14.50
CA ASN A 115 7.29 1.03 15.76
C ASN A 115 7.59 1.90 16.97
N SER A 116 8.58 2.81 16.85
CA SER A 116 8.95 3.73 17.91
C SER A 116 7.81 4.71 18.23
N LEU A 117 7.21 5.32 17.22
CA LEU A 117 6.07 6.23 17.39
C LEU A 117 4.86 5.52 17.99
N SER A 118 4.56 4.30 17.53
CA SER A 118 3.47 3.47 18.08
C SER A 118 3.70 3.12 19.55
N SER A 119 4.94 2.82 19.94
CA SER A 119 5.28 2.45 21.34
C SER A 119 5.23 3.66 22.27
N LEU A 120 5.55 4.85 21.76
CA LEU A 120 5.54 6.11 22.50
C LEU A 120 4.17 6.80 22.54
N GLY A 121 3.18 6.29 21.80
CA GLY A 121 1.85 6.89 21.70
C GLY A 121 1.84 8.27 21.03
N VAL A 122 2.87 8.59 20.24
CA VAL A 122 2.98 9.88 19.56
C VAL A 122 2.06 9.88 18.34
N PRO A 123 1.13 10.84 18.20
CA PRO A 123 0.31 10.97 17.02
C PRO A 123 1.18 11.20 15.78
N THR A 124 0.93 10.45 14.71
CA THR A 124 1.66 10.59 13.43
C THR A 124 1.41 11.93 12.73
N VAL A 125 0.46 12.74 13.21
CA VAL A 125 0.08 14.05 12.68
C VAL A 125 0.86 15.24 13.28
N GLU A 126 1.66 15.03 14.33
CA GLU A 126 2.34 16.13 15.05
C GLU A 126 3.81 16.32 14.64
N GLN A 127 4.31 15.58 13.64
CA GLN A 127 5.70 15.66 13.16
C GLN A 127 5.78 16.31 11.76
N PRO A 128 6.83 17.09 11.47
CA PRO A 128 6.96 17.94 10.26
C PRO A 128 7.17 17.16 8.95
N TRP A 129 7.01 15.84 8.96
CA TRP A 129 7.23 14.95 7.82
C TRP A 129 5.93 14.52 7.11
N TYR A 130 4.81 15.20 7.41
CA TYR A 130 3.54 15.10 6.70
C TYR A 130 2.99 16.48 6.33
#